data_AF-A0A959WJY4-F1
#
_entry.id   AF-A0A959WJY4-F1
#
_cell.length_a   1.000
_cell.length_b   1.000
_cell.length_c   1.000
_cell.angle_alpha   90.00
_cell.angle_beta   90.00
_cell.angle_gamma   90.00
#
_symmetry.space_group_name_H-M   'P 1'
#
loop_
_entity.id
_entity.type
_entity.pdbx_description
1 polymer ?
#
loop_
_entity_poly.entity_id
_entity_poly.type
_entity_poly.pdbx_seq_one_letter_code
_entity_poly.pdbx_strand_id
1 'polypeptide(L)'
;MLRALPIALASASSLMLPHSASAQAITQGAFRMGADALWSQGFLGGGDRIAVVDEGFGGLDESIAAGELPPRDRMRTMSFDAAHGLGGRSLLTTDPTPHGTRMAEIIHDLAPQAELVLVNYNTVDEFVRATEWVADQGIPVASHSNSFLDGPFDGTGAAARAVDGASDRGVLWINSAGNFAERHWAGGADATGTAIPVPRLPSGWLDLHLSWRDPGTRASLTVELRDANGAWQPLATATPSGPVSVRVGPLQMGDGEYRLMVRRESGPDDELEVFSQSARFGAAAVASGSVATPADAHSAVAVGAVPWVGDLIAPYSSWGPTDDGRAKPELVAPTYVTSNPAFPGTAGTSAATAHVAGAALLLRRRRLSAGLDVTVSAMRDVLLRRTRDLGETGADPVFGHGLFRVDTAPPIVRMRFDARRRLLAVRAADNASLWSLVVRPAGRRATRTRRAYVRVRIPVRARSRRVVVAATDMARNRTVRTITVPGGP
;
A
#
# COMPACT_ATOMS: atom_id res chain seq x y z
N MET A 1 -46.01 -51.52 21.29
CA MET A 1 -45.78 -50.29 22.07
C MET A 1 -44.50 -50.46 22.88
N LEU A 2 -43.34 -50.17 22.28
CA LEU A 2 -42.05 -50.20 22.97
C LEU A 2 -41.68 -48.77 23.41
N ARG A 3 -41.35 -48.63 24.70
CA ARG A 3 -40.81 -47.40 25.31
C ARG A 3 -39.33 -47.25 24.93
N ALA A 4 -38.96 -46.06 24.48
CA ALA A 4 -37.58 -45.66 24.22
C ALA A 4 -36.82 -45.40 25.52
N LEU A 5 -35.60 -45.93 25.64
CA LEU A 5 -34.56 -45.48 26.57
C LEU A 5 -33.57 -44.56 25.83
N PRO A 6 -32.95 -43.57 26.50
CA PRO A 6 -32.05 -42.61 25.87
C PRO A 6 -30.65 -43.21 25.64
N ILE A 7 -30.10 -42.96 24.45
CA ILE A 7 -28.71 -43.25 24.10
C ILE A 7 -27.84 -42.11 24.61
N ALA A 8 -26.96 -42.40 25.56
CA ALA A 8 -25.85 -41.54 25.92
C ALA A 8 -24.77 -41.65 24.83
N LEU A 9 -24.54 -40.58 24.06
CA LEU A 9 -23.36 -40.50 23.19
C LEU A 9 -22.12 -40.21 24.05
N ALA A 10 -21.20 -41.16 24.04
CA ALA A 10 -19.86 -41.00 24.58
C ALA A 10 -19.10 -39.91 23.79
N SER A 11 -18.55 -38.96 24.53
CA SER A 11 -17.63 -37.93 24.07
C SER A 11 -16.35 -38.54 23.48
N ALA A 12 -16.18 -38.41 22.16
CA ALA A 12 -14.88 -38.56 21.54
C ALA A 12 -14.09 -37.26 21.74
N SER A 13 -13.25 -37.23 22.78
CA SER A 13 -12.23 -36.21 22.95
C SER A 13 -11.25 -36.31 21.77
N SER A 14 -11.39 -35.42 20.79
CA SER A 14 -10.34 -35.20 19.81
C SER A 14 -9.13 -34.67 20.55
N LEU A 15 -8.07 -35.49 20.66
CA LEU A 15 -6.75 -34.97 21.00
C LEU A 15 -6.42 -33.87 19.99
N MET A 16 -6.46 -32.61 20.43
CA MET A 16 -5.78 -31.54 19.73
C MET A 16 -4.30 -31.89 19.73
N LEU A 17 -3.82 -32.34 18.58
CA LEU A 17 -2.40 -32.29 18.27
C LEU A 17 -1.96 -30.81 18.41
N PRO A 18 -0.78 -30.54 18.98
CA PRO A 18 -0.27 -29.17 19.07
C PRO A 18 -0.29 -28.56 17.66
N HIS A 19 -0.84 -27.34 17.56
CA HIS A 19 -0.77 -26.53 16.34
C HIS A 19 0.69 -26.51 15.92
N SER A 20 0.99 -27.22 14.82
CA SER A 20 2.28 -27.08 14.17
C SER A 20 2.36 -25.63 13.74
N ALA A 21 3.33 -24.87 14.23
CA ALA A 21 3.58 -23.51 13.78
C ALA A 21 3.55 -23.51 12.25
N SER A 22 2.54 -22.86 11.66
CA SER A 22 2.54 -22.64 10.22
C SER A 22 3.81 -21.87 9.90
N ALA A 23 4.48 -22.20 8.79
CA ALA A 23 5.56 -21.35 8.34
C ALA A 23 5.00 -19.94 8.06
N GLN A 24 5.68 -18.90 8.57
CA GLN A 24 5.35 -17.49 8.34
C GLN A 24 5.08 -17.26 6.85
N ALA A 25 3.95 -16.63 6.52
CA ALA A 25 3.69 -16.23 5.15
C ALA A 25 4.60 -15.05 4.80
N ILE A 26 5.27 -15.10 3.65
CA ILE A 26 5.98 -13.93 3.11
C ILE A 26 5.12 -13.34 1.99
N THR A 27 4.73 -12.08 2.15
CA THR A 27 3.94 -11.36 1.14
C THR A 27 4.55 -11.43 -0.26
N GLN A 28 3.71 -11.71 -1.26
CA GLN A 28 4.09 -11.73 -2.68
C GLN A 28 4.61 -10.36 -3.13
N GLY A 29 4.16 -9.28 -2.50
CA GLY A 29 4.59 -7.93 -2.82
C GLY A 29 6.08 -7.68 -2.54
N ALA A 30 6.66 -8.33 -1.54
CA ALA A 30 8.09 -8.23 -1.23
C ALA A 30 8.95 -8.70 -2.41
N PHE A 31 8.64 -9.87 -2.97
CA PHE A 31 9.31 -10.39 -4.16
C PHE A 31 8.98 -9.57 -5.40
N ARG A 32 7.73 -9.08 -5.51
CA ARG A 32 7.36 -8.21 -6.62
C ARG A 32 8.18 -6.93 -6.64
N MET A 33 8.53 -6.35 -5.50
CA MET A 33 9.42 -5.18 -5.42
C MET A 33 10.91 -5.54 -5.41
N GLY A 34 11.26 -6.83 -5.36
CA GLY A 34 12.65 -7.30 -5.33
C GLY A 34 13.38 -7.09 -4.01
N ALA A 35 12.66 -7.18 -2.88
CA ALA A 35 13.24 -7.07 -1.54
C ALA A 35 14.30 -8.16 -1.28
N ASP A 36 14.17 -9.32 -1.93
CA ASP A 36 15.10 -10.45 -1.84
C ASP A 36 16.53 -10.10 -2.25
N ALA A 37 16.70 -9.11 -3.15
CA ALA A 37 18.02 -8.61 -3.53
C ALA A 37 18.79 -7.96 -2.37
N LEU A 38 18.10 -7.42 -1.37
CA LEU A 38 18.70 -6.86 -0.16
C LEU A 38 18.79 -7.88 0.97
N TRP A 39 17.80 -8.76 1.10
CA TRP A 39 17.86 -9.87 2.05
C TRP A 39 19.07 -10.77 1.81
N SER A 40 19.41 -11.06 0.54
CA SER A 40 20.59 -11.86 0.18
C SER A 40 21.92 -11.20 0.53
N GLN A 41 21.92 -9.90 0.82
CA GLN A 41 23.05 -9.12 1.32
C GLN A 41 23.04 -8.95 2.84
N GLY A 42 22.08 -9.57 3.54
CA GLY A 42 21.93 -9.48 5.00
C GLY A 42 21.23 -8.22 5.50
N PHE A 43 20.66 -7.40 4.61
CA PHE A 43 19.83 -6.26 5.02
C PHE A 43 18.42 -6.77 5.32
N LEU A 44 18.06 -6.78 6.60
CA LEU A 44 16.78 -7.30 7.13
C LEU A 44 16.05 -6.27 8.04
N GLY A 45 16.48 -5.00 8.00
CA GLY A 45 15.92 -3.91 8.82
C GLY A 45 16.53 -3.76 10.23
N GLY A 46 17.50 -4.61 10.60
CA GLY A 46 18.10 -4.60 11.94
C GLY A 46 18.75 -3.27 12.34
N GLY A 47 18.42 -2.79 13.54
CA GLY A 47 18.93 -1.53 14.10
C GLY A 47 18.15 -0.29 13.71
N ASP A 48 17.06 -0.45 12.93
CA ASP A 48 16.11 0.62 12.65
C ASP A 48 14.76 0.36 13.35
N ARG A 49 13.97 1.43 13.46
CA ARG A 49 12.65 1.44 14.10
C ARG A 49 11.63 2.02 13.13
N ILE A 50 10.40 1.54 13.20
CA ILE A 50 9.30 2.07 12.40
C ILE A 50 8.05 2.21 13.24
N ALA A 51 7.37 3.35 13.09
CA ALA A 51 6.04 3.54 13.61
C ALA A 51 5.02 2.98 12.61
N VAL A 52 4.22 2.00 13.04
CA VAL A 52 2.99 1.63 12.34
C VAL A 52 1.89 2.44 12.99
N VAL A 53 1.40 3.46 12.29
CA VAL A 53 0.37 4.37 12.79
C VAL A 53 -0.96 3.96 12.16
N ASP A 54 -1.95 3.59 12.96
CA ASP A 54 -3.21 3.01 12.47
C ASP A 54 -4.39 3.31 13.42
N GLU A 55 -5.61 2.89 13.07
CA GLU A 55 -6.78 3.03 13.95
C GLU A 55 -6.78 1.99 15.09
N GLY A 56 -6.15 0.84 14.87
CA GLY A 56 -6.09 -0.21 15.88
C GLY A 56 -5.31 -1.46 15.48
N PHE A 57 -5.01 -2.27 16.50
CA PHE A 57 -4.24 -3.51 16.41
C PHE A 57 -5.00 -4.69 17.02
N GLY A 58 -6.27 -4.85 16.65
CA GLY A 58 -7.04 -6.05 16.95
C GLY A 58 -6.37 -7.31 16.37
N GLY A 59 -6.54 -8.47 17.01
CA GLY A 59 -5.94 -9.72 16.53
C GLY A 59 -4.42 -9.84 16.72
N LEU A 60 -3.79 -8.94 17.49
CA LEU A 60 -2.33 -8.88 17.64
C LEU A 60 -1.77 -10.14 18.31
N ASP A 61 -2.39 -10.65 19.38
CA ASP A 61 -1.89 -11.85 20.07
C ASP A 61 -2.03 -13.10 19.20
N GLU A 62 -3.07 -13.17 18.38
CA GLU A 62 -3.30 -14.24 17.40
C GLU A 62 -2.22 -14.23 16.31
N SER A 63 -1.87 -13.05 15.80
CA SER A 63 -0.79 -12.88 14.81
C SER A 63 0.58 -13.28 15.39
N ILE A 64 0.86 -12.91 16.65
CA ILE A 64 2.07 -13.33 17.36
C ILE A 64 2.09 -14.85 17.57
N ALA A 65 0.97 -15.44 18.01
CA ALA A 65 0.85 -16.89 18.22
C ALA A 65 1.00 -17.68 16.92
N ALA A 66 0.59 -17.10 15.79
CA ALA A 66 0.78 -17.66 14.45
C ALA A 66 2.23 -17.53 13.93
N GLY A 67 3.07 -16.72 14.58
CA GLY A 67 4.45 -16.45 14.15
C GLY A 67 4.57 -15.42 13.02
N GLU A 68 3.51 -14.66 12.74
CA GLU A 68 3.48 -13.62 11.70
C GLU A 68 4.01 -12.27 12.23
N LEU A 69 4.01 -12.09 13.56
CA LEU A 69 4.61 -10.95 14.24
C LEU A 69 5.57 -11.39 15.34
N PRO A 70 6.57 -10.55 15.68
CA PRO A 70 7.50 -10.86 16.76
C PRO A 70 6.78 -10.84 18.12
N PRO A 71 7.32 -11.51 19.15
CA PRO A 71 6.76 -11.44 20.50
C PRO A 71 6.67 -10.01 21.03
N ARG A 72 5.73 -9.77 21.97
CA ARG A 72 5.43 -8.42 22.50
C ARG A 72 6.65 -7.70 23.08
N ASP A 73 7.61 -8.41 23.66
CA ASP A 73 8.85 -7.83 24.23
C ASP A 73 9.83 -7.30 23.17
N ARG A 74 9.60 -7.60 21.89
CA ARG A 74 10.32 -7.07 20.73
C ARG A 74 9.55 -6.00 19.96
N MET A 75 8.42 -5.55 20.51
CA MET A 75 7.61 -4.46 19.96
C MET A 75 7.36 -3.40 21.02
N ARG A 76 7.12 -2.17 20.60
CA ARG A 76 6.61 -1.10 21.45
C ARG A 76 5.20 -0.75 21.05
N THR A 77 4.38 -0.33 22.00
CA THR A 77 3.01 0.09 21.73
C THR A 77 2.73 1.45 22.38
N MET A 78 1.87 2.24 21.75
CA MET A 78 1.36 3.50 22.29
C MET A 78 -0.08 3.70 21.81
N SER A 79 -0.99 3.99 22.73
CA SER A 79 -2.40 4.22 22.41
C SER A 79 -2.80 5.63 22.74
N PHE A 80 -3.30 6.35 21.74
CA PHE A 80 -3.97 7.64 21.90
C PHE A 80 -5.50 7.50 21.93
N ASP A 81 -6.04 6.36 21.51
CA ASP A 81 -7.46 6.02 21.70
C ASP A 81 -7.68 5.59 23.16
N ALA A 82 -8.16 6.51 23.99
CA ALA A 82 -8.50 6.22 25.38
C ALA A 82 -9.78 5.39 25.53
N ALA A 83 -10.66 5.39 24.52
CA ALA A 83 -11.95 4.74 24.57
C ALA A 83 -11.84 3.23 24.30
N HIS A 84 -10.98 2.83 23.37
CA HIS A 84 -10.84 1.42 22.95
C HIS A 84 -9.44 0.86 23.14
N GLY A 85 -8.48 1.67 23.62
CA GLY A 85 -7.09 1.25 23.81
C GLY A 85 -6.43 0.83 22.48
N LEU A 86 -5.38 0.02 22.58
CA LEU A 86 -4.57 -0.38 21.42
C LEU A 86 -5.36 -1.19 20.37
N GLY A 87 -6.39 -1.92 20.80
CA GLY A 87 -7.25 -2.66 19.88
C GLY A 87 -7.94 -1.75 18.87
N GLY A 88 -8.26 -0.52 19.29
CA GLY A 88 -8.87 0.51 18.47
C GLY A 88 -10.20 0.09 17.84
N ARG A 89 -10.81 0.96 17.05
CA ARG A 89 -11.96 0.63 16.21
C ARG A 89 -11.90 1.43 14.92
N SER A 90 -12.52 0.90 13.87
CA SER A 90 -12.77 1.65 12.66
C SER A 90 -14.24 2.04 12.59
N LEU A 91 -14.58 3.09 11.83
CA LEU A 91 -15.98 3.47 11.56
C LEU A 91 -16.82 2.32 10.97
N LEU A 92 -16.17 1.28 10.44
CA LEU A 92 -16.79 0.15 9.78
C LEU A 92 -16.94 -1.09 10.68
N THR A 93 -16.39 -1.09 11.91
CA THR A 93 -16.39 -2.29 12.78
C THR A 93 -16.76 -1.96 14.22
N THR A 94 -17.62 -2.78 14.81
CA THR A 94 -17.87 -2.76 16.27
C THR A 94 -16.77 -3.48 17.05
N ASP A 95 -16.09 -4.42 16.39
CA ASP A 95 -14.98 -5.17 16.96
C ASP A 95 -13.65 -4.43 16.77
N PRO A 96 -12.64 -4.73 17.62
CA PRO A 96 -11.29 -4.22 17.44
C PRO A 96 -10.79 -4.43 16.01
N THR A 97 -10.33 -3.36 15.37
CA THR A 97 -9.93 -3.43 13.96
C THR A 97 -8.58 -4.15 13.82
N PRO A 98 -8.49 -5.23 13.02
CA PRO A 98 -7.21 -5.90 12.76
C PRO A 98 -6.36 -5.19 11.70
N HIS A 99 -6.76 -3.99 11.28
CA HIS A 99 -6.16 -3.28 10.15
C HIS A 99 -4.67 -3.01 10.37
N GLY A 100 -4.29 -2.37 11.47
CA GLY A 100 -2.90 -2.08 11.81
C GLY A 100 -2.05 -3.34 12.02
N THR A 101 -2.62 -4.40 12.59
CA THR A 101 -1.95 -5.70 12.76
C THR A 101 -1.50 -6.26 11.40
N ARG A 102 -2.38 -6.24 10.39
CA ARG A 102 -2.03 -6.72 9.03
C ARG A 102 -0.97 -5.85 8.35
N MET A 103 -0.98 -4.54 8.62
CA MET A 103 0.06 -3.65 8.09
C MET A 103 1.41 -3.94 8.73
N ALA A 104 1.42 -4.22 10.03
CA ALA A 104 2.61 -4.63 10.76
C ALA A 104 3.16 -5.96 10.24
N GLU A 105 2.31 -6.96 9.92
CA GLU A 105 2.71 -8.24 9.32
C GLU A 105 3.47 -8.01 8.00
N ILE A 106 2.91 -7.21 7.08
CA ILE A 106 3.56 -6.90 5.79
C ILE A 106 4.92 -6.20 5.99
N ILE A 107 5.00 -5.26 6.93
CA ILE A 107 6.26 -4.58 7.25
C ILE A 107 7.27 -5.57 7.83
N HIS A 108 6.82 -6.48 8.71
CA HIS A 108 7.65 -7.51 9.32
C HIS A 108 8.22 -8.50 8.30
N ASP A 109 7.43 -8.91 7.30
CA ASP A 109 7.91 -9.74 6.19
C ASP A 109 9.06 -9.10 5.42
N LEU A 110 9.02 -7.79 5.22
CA LEU A 110 10.09 -7.05 4.55
C LEU A 110 11.29 -6.81 5.44
N ALA A 111 11.07 -6.43 6.69
CA ALA A 111 12.09 -5.99 7.62
C ALA A 111 12.00 -6.76 8.96
N PRO A 112 12.27 -8.08 8.98
CA PRO A 112 12.00 -8.94 10.14
C PRO A 112 12.90 -8.65 11.36
N GLN A 113 13.95 -7.85 11.19
CA GLN A 113 14.84 -7.42 12.27
C GLN A 113 14.60 -5.98 12.72
N ALA A 114 13.67 -5.24 12.10
CA ALA A 114 13.29 -3.92 12.56
C ALA A 114 12.46 -3.99 13.85
N GLU A 115 12.58 -2.99 14.71
CA GLU A 115 11.70 -2.81 15.86
C GLU A 115 10.40 -2.14 15.40
N LEU A 116 9.26 -2.81 15.62
CA LEU A 116 7.94 -2.27 15.33
C LEU A 116 7.43 -1.46 16.53
N VAL A 117 7.00 -0.23 16.27
CA VAL A 117 6.32 0.64 17.23
C VAL A 117 4.87 0.82 16.77
N LEU A 118 3.94 0.15 17.43
CA LEU A 118 2.52 0.17 17.09
C LEU A 118 1.84 1.35 17.77
N VAL A 119 1.34 2.30 17.01
CA VAL A 119 0.73 3.54 17.52
C VAL A 119 -0.69 3.65 16.99
N ASN A 120 -1.69 3.72 17.86
CA ASN A 120 -3.07 3.93 17.42
C ASN A 120 -3.72 5.22 17.93
N TYR A 121 -4.75 5.64 17.20
CA TYR A 121 -5.56 6.84 17.42
C TYR A 121 -6.99 6.57 16.91
N ASN A 122 -7.95 7.42 17.23
CA ASN A 122 -9.33 7.32 16.74
C ASN A 122 -9.86 8.65 16.16
N THR A 123 -9.27 9.78 16.52
CA THR A 123 -9.66 11.12 16.03
C THR A 123 -8.50 11.85 15.36
N VAL A 124 -8.80 12.89 14.58
CA VAL A 124 -7.76 13.77 13.98
C VAL A 124 -6.87 14.38 15.07
N ASP A 125 -7.44 14.84 16.19
CA ASP A 125 -6.66 15.42 17.29
C ASP A 125 -5.72 14.39 17.95
N GLU A 126 -6.17 13.14 18.10
CA GLU A 126 -5.32 12.05 18.55
C GLU A 126 -4.24 11.69 17.52
N PHE A 127 -4.57 11.72 16.23
CA PHE A 127 -3.59 11.52 15.16
C PHE A 127 -2.49 12.59 15.16
N VAL A 128 -2.85 13.86 15.39
CA VAL A 128 -1.87 14.96 15.52
C VAL A 128 -0.93 14.67 16.69
N ARG A 129 -1.46 14.35 17.88
CA ARG A 129 -0.63 14.01 19.05
C ARG A 129 0.22 12.76 18.84
N ALA A 130 -0.32 11.75 18.16
CA ALA A 130 0.40 10.53 17.83
C ALA A 130 1.59 10.81 16.90
N THR A 131 1.37 11.66 15.89
CA THR A 131 2.39 12.08 14.92
C THR A 131 3.50 12.88 15.60
N GLU A 132 3.15 13.80 16.51
CA GLU A 132 4.12 14.52 17.33
C GLU A 132 4.93 13.59 18.22
N TRP A 133 4.27 12.66 18.91
CA TRP A 133 4.94 11.68 19.75
C TRP A 133 5.91 10.80 18.95
N VAL A 134 5.52 10.32 17.76
CA VAL A 134 6.40 9.52 16.87
C VAL A 134 7.68 10.29 16.55
N ALA A 135 7.57 11.58 16.23
CA ALA A 135 8.71 12.45 15.97
C ALA A 135 9.58 12.64 17.22
N ASP A 136 8.98 12.89 18.39
CA ASP A 136 9.68 13.11 19.65
C ASP A 136 10.40 11.84 20.15
N GLN A 137 9.92 10.65 19.77
CA GLN A 137 10.62 9.38 20.01
C GLN A 137 11.84 9.16 19.09
N GLY A 138 12.07 10.04 18.11
CA GLY A 138 13.14 9.92 17.12
C GLY A 138 13.00 8.67 16.25
N ILE A 139 11.76 8.30 15.90
CA ILE A 139 11.49 7.16 15.02
C ILE A 139 11.68 7.62 13.56
N PRO A 140 12.60 7.01 12.78
CA PRO A 140 13.01 7.58 11.49
C PRO A 140 12.02 7.35 10.34
N VAL A 141 11.09 6.39 10.47
CA VAL A 141 10.12 6.03 9.43
C VAL A 141 8.76 5.81 10.07
N ALA A 142 7.71 6.33 9.44
CA ALA A 142 6.32 6.08 9.81
C ALA A 142 5.55 5.51 8.61
N SER A 143 4.79 4.46 8.84
CA SER A 143 3.80 3.91 7.90
C SER A 143 2.42 4.26 8.42
N HIS A 144 1.64 4.98 7.63
CA HIS A 144 0.28 5.35 7.96
C HIS A 144 -0.68 4.95 6.84
N SER A 145 -1.60 4.05 7.15
CA SER A 145 -2.39 3.34 6.16
C SER A 145 -3.88 3.73 6.17
N ASN A 146 -4.19 4.96 6.62
CA ASN A 146 -5.54 5.47 6.78
C ASN A 146 -5.70 6.91 6.24
N SER A 147 -6.95 7.38 6.17
CA SER A 147 -7.30 8.68 5.59
C SER A 147 -8.42 9.39 6.35
N PHE A 148 -8.36 10.71 6.40
CA PHE A 148 -9.48 11.56 6.79
C PHE A 148 -10.09 12.21 5.55
N LEU A 149 -11.41 12.38 5.57
CA LEU A 149 -12.20 12.81 4.42
C LEU A 149 -12.78 14.21 4.58
N ASP A 150 -12.38 14.91 5.63
CA ASP A 150 -12.64 16.34 5.74
C ASP A 150 -11.50 17.07 5.02
N GLY A 151 -11.86 17.91 4.05
CA GLY A 151 -10.93 18.73 3.27
C GLY A 151 -10.06 19.67 4.14
N PRO A 152 -9.18 20.48 3.55
CA PRO A 152 -9.25 21.00 2.17
C PRO A 152 -8.43 20.26 1.10
N PHE A 153 -7.82 19.11 1.41
CA PHE A 153 -7.06 18.26 0.45
C PHE A 153 -5.92 18.94 -0.33
N ASP A 154 -5.53 20.14 0.08
CA ASP A 154 -4.47 20.97 -0.50
C ASP A 154 -3.16 20.90 0.32
N GLY A 155 -3.08 20.03 1.33
CA GLY A 155 -1.97 19.92 2.26
C GLY A 155 -2.05 20.85 3.48
N THR A 156 -3.04 21.74 3.55
CA THR A 156 -3.22 22.67 4.68
C THR A 156 -4.14 22.12 5.78
N GLY A 157 -4.67 20.90 5.64
CA GLY A 157 -5.42 20.23 6.69
C GLY A 157 -4.59 19.98 7.97
N ALA A 158 -5.25 19.84 9.13
CA ALA A 158 -4.56 19.60 10.40
C ALA A 158 -3.71 18.32 10.38
N ALA A 159 -4.24 17.24 9.80
CA ALA A 159 -3.52 15.97 9.63
C ALA A 159 -2.31 16.13 8.69
N ALA A 160 -2.48 16.82 7.56
CA ALA A 160 -1.40 17.07 6.62
C ALA A 160 -0.24 17.89 7.23
N ARG A 161 -0.57 18.99 7.94
CA ARG A 161 0.43 19.79 8.67
C ARG A 161 1.16 19.00 9.76
N ALA A 162 0.47 18.10 10.46
CA ALA A 162 1.11 17.25 11.46
C ALA A 162 2.15 16.33 10.83
N VAL A 163 1.83 15.75 9.66
CA VAL A 163 2.77 14.93 8.88
C VAL A 163 3.97 15.75 8.40
N ASP A 164 3.74 16.95 7.86
CA ASP A 164 4.82 17.86 7.46
C ASP A 164 5.74 18.18 8.66
N GLY A 165 5.16 18.52 9.82
CA GLY A 165 5.91 18.81 11.05
C GLY A 165 6.64 17.61 11.65
N ALA A 166 6.20 16.37 11.41
CA ALA A 166 6.97 15.18 11.76
C ALA A 166 8.15 14.97 10.80
N SER A 167 7.97 15.23 9.51
CA SER A 167 9.05 15.15 8.53
C SER A 167 10.14 16.19 8.74
N ASP A 168 9.79 17.42 9.15
CA ASP A 168 10.76 18.44 9.55
C ASP A 168 11.62 18.01 10.75
N ARG A 169 11.09 17.12 11.60
CA ARG A 169 11.78 16.48 12.72
C ARG A 169 12.48 15.16 12.36
N GLY A 170 12.57 14.83 11.07
CA GLY A 170 13.36 13.70 10.58
C GLY A 170 12.58 12.39 10.38
N VAL A 171 11.25 12.42 10.41
CA VAL A 171 10.40 11.24 10.15
C VAL A 171 10.08 11.14 8.65
N LEU A 172 10.56 10.08 7.99
CA LEU A 172 10.07 9.73 6.66
C LEU A 172 8.64 9.18 6.77
N TRP A 173 7.65 9.98 6.38
CA TRP A 173 6.25 9.59 6.43
C TRP A 173 5.78 8.98 5.11
N ILE A 174 5.28 7.75 5.16
CA ILE A 174 4.78 7.01 4.02
C ILE A 174 3.29 6.78 4.25
N ASN A 175 2.46 7.33 3.37
CA ASN A 175 1.01 7.37 3.55
C ASN A 175 0.28 6.62 2.44
N SER A 176 -0.83 5.94 2.75
CA SER A 176 -1.73 5.44 1.73
C SER A 176 -2.39 6.60 0.97
N ALA A 177 -2.52 6.48 -0.35
CA ALA A 177 -3.19 7.52 -1.15
C ALA A 177 -4.71 7.60 -0.91
N GLY A 178 -5.30 6.52 -0.37
CA GLY A 178 -6.75 6.35 -0.22
C GLY A 178 -7.31 5.27 -1.14
N ASN A 179 -8.53 4.81 -0.83
CA ASN A 179 -9.25 3.81 -1.62
C ASN A 179 -10.57 4.39 -2.18
N PHE A 180 -10.51 5.64 -2.65
CA PHE A 180 -11.70 6.45 -2.93
C PHE A 180 -11.97 6.72 -4.41
N ALA A 181 -11.16 6.22 -5.34
CA ALA A 181 -11.36 6.49 -6.78
C ALA A 181 -12.75 6.11 -7.31
N GLU A 182 -13.38 5.05 -6.78
CA GLU A 182 -14.77 4.66 -7.12
C GLU A 182 -15.83 5.28 -6.16
N ARG A 183 -15.37 5.99 -5.12
CA ARG A 183 -16.17 6.55 -4.01
C ARG A 183 -15.99 8.07 -3.87
N HIS A 184 -15.51 8.68 -4.94
CA HIS A 184 -15.24 10.11 -5.06
C HIS A 184 -16.05 10.65 -6.24
N TRP A 185 -16.62 11.83 -6.07
CA TRP A 185 -17.24 12.61 -7.12
C TRP A 185 -16.69 14.02 -7.02
N ALA A 186 -16.37 14.64 -8.16
CA ALA A 186 -16.00 16.04 -8.24
C ALA A 186 -16.77 16.70 -9.38
N GLY A 187 -17.20 17.94 -9.18
CA GLY A 187 -17.81 18.73 -10.24
C GLY A 187 -18.43 20.04 -9.75
N GLY A 188 -18.84 20.86 -10.72
CA GLY A 188 -19.62 22.06 -10.44
C GLY A 188 -21.08 21.72 -10.14
N ALA A 189 -21.64 22.33 -9.11
CA ALA A 189 -23.07 22.34 -8.85
C ALA A 189 -23.54 23.79 -8.67
N ASP A 190 -24.73 24.10 -9.16
CA ASP A 190 -25.41 25.36 -8.88
C ASP A 190 -26.49 25.17 -7.79
N ALA A 191 -27.33 26.18 -7.60
CA ALA A 191 -28.42 26.12 -6.61
C ALA A 191 -29.52 25.10 -6.97
N THR A 192 -29.60 24.64 -8.23
CA THR A 192 -30.55 23.59 -8.64
C THR A 192 -30.07 22.21 -8.19
N GLY A 193 -28.75 22.01 -8.17
CA GLY A 193 -28.06 20.86 -7.62
C GLY A 193 -27.78 19.74 -8.60
N THR A 194 -26.77 18.95 -8.27
CA THR A 194 -26.36 17.76 -9.02
C THR A 194 -26.79 16.51 -8.26
N ALA A 195 -27.55 15.64 -8.95
CA ALA A 195 -28.01 14.37 -8.39
C ALA A 195 -27.00 13.24 -8.65
N ILE A 196 -26.57 12.55 -7.58
CA ILE A 196 -25.69 11.38 -7.66
C ILE A 196 -26.45 10.15 -7.15
N PRO A 197 -26.68 9.12 -7.97
CA PRO A 197 -27.34 7.90 -7.51
C PRO A 197 -26.54 7.19 -6.42
N VAL A 198 -27.21 6.72 -5.37
CA VAL A 198 -26.59 5.90 -4.32
C VAL A 198 -26.98 4.44 -4.56
N PRO A 199 -26.02 3.53 -4.83
CA PRO A 199 -26.34 2.12 -4.98
C PRO A 199 -26.77 1.51 -3.65
N ARG A 200 -27.43 0.35 -3.71
CA ARG A 200 -27.74 -0.42 -2.50
C ARG A 200 -26.45 -0.78 -1.77
N LEU A 201 -26.40 -0.47 -0.49
CA LEU A 201 -25.21 -0.68 0.35
C LEU A 201 -25.33 -2.00 1.12
N PRO A 202 -24.39 -2.95 0.97
CA PRO A 202 -24.41 -4.19 1.74
C PRO A 202 -24.33 -3.98 3.26
N SER A 203 -23.63 -2.94 3.71
CA SER A 203 -23.54 -2.56 5.13
C SER A 203 -24.82 -1.94 5.67
N GLY A 204 -25.67 -1.40 4.78
CA GLY A 204 -26.83 -0.61 5.16
C GLY A 204 -26.50 0.76 5.76
N TRP A 205 -25.24 1.18 5.85
CA TRP A 205 -24.87 2.50 6.39
C TRP A 205 -24.21 3.38 5.33
N LEU A 206 -24.52 4.68 5.37
CA LEU A 206 -23.98 5.71 4.50
C LEU A 206 -23.24 6.78 5.33
N ASP A 207 -22.03 7.08 4.91
CA ASP A 207 -21.20 8.15 5.47
C ASP A 207 -20.48 8.89 4.34
N LEU A 208 -20.66 10.22 4.34
CA LEU A 208 -20.32 11.11 3.24
C LEU A 208 -19.71 12.40 3.75
N HIS A 209 -18.71 12.87 3.05
CA HIS A 209 -18.05 14.14 3.27
C HIS A 209 -18.12 14.95 1.99
N LEU A 210 -18.54 16.21 2.09
CA LEU A 210 -18.49 17.18 1.00
C LEU A 210 -17.48 18.26 1.39
N SER A 211 -16.60 18.63 0.46
CA SER A 211 -15.65 19.73 0.60
C SER A 211 -15.60 20.61 -0.64
N TRP A 212 -14.98 21.77 -0.49
CA TRP A 212 -14.75 22.76 -1.53
C TRP A 212 -13.50 23.58 -1.20
N ARG A 213 -13.04 24.43 -2.12
CA ARG A 213 -11.75 25.14 -1.98
C ARG A 213 -11.89 26.56 -1.47
N ASP A 214 -12.87 27.32 -1.98
CA ASP A 214 -13.04 28.73 -1.66
C ASP A 214 -13.83 28.92 -0.34
N PRO A 215 -13.25 29.54 0.70
CA PRO A 215 -13.95 29.80 1.97
C PRO A 215 -15.21 30.67 1.86
N GLY A 216 -15.36 31.41 0.76
CA GLY A 216 -16.54 32.18 0.39
C GLY A 216 -17.68 31.34 -0.20
N THR A 217 -17.40 30.11 -0.64
CA THR A 217 -18.41 29.16 -1.11
C THR A 217 -19.18 28.57 0.06
N ARG A 218 -20.49 28.41 -0.12
CA ARG A 218 -21.36 27.63 0.77
C ARG A 218 -22.04 26.56 -0.05
N ALA A 219 -21.82 25.31 0.33
CA ALA A 219 -22.40 24.16 -0.33
C ALA A 219 -23.15 23.26 0.66
N SER A 220 -24.08 22.47 0.14
CA SER A 220 -24.85 21.50 0.91
C SER A 220 -24.85 20.14 0.20
N LEU A 221 -25.00 19.09 1.02
CA LEU A 221 -25.18 17.72 0.58
C LEU A 221 -26.43 17.17 1.26
N THR A 222 -27.41 16.75 0.49
CA THR A 222 -28.64 16.14 1.00
C THR A 222 -28.76 14.71 0.50
N VAL A 223 -29.05 13.76 1.39
CA VAL A 223 -29.49 12.41 1.02
C VAL A 223 -30.99 12.46 0.85
N GLU A 224 -31.48 12.05 -0.32
CA GLU A 224 -32.90 11.99 -0.64
C GLU A 224 -33.34 10.53 -0.85
N LEU A 225 -34.53 10.19 -0.38
CA LEU A 225 -35.19 8.88 -0.55
C LEU A 225 -36.40 9.07 -1.47
N ARG A 226 -36.57 8.14 -2.42
CA ARG A 226 -37.73 8.12 -3.29
C ARG A 226 -38.95 7.54 -2.58
N ASP A 227 -40.04 8.30 -2.54
CA ASP A 227 -41.30 7.89 -1.94
C ASP A 227 -42.15 6.98 -2.86
N ALA A 228 -43.26 6.46 -2.34
CA ALA A 228 -44.15 5.56 -3.05
C ALA A 228 -44.83 6.19 -4.28
N ASN A 229 -44.90 7.52 -4.34
CA ASN A 229 -45.44 8.27 -5.49
C ASN A 229 -44.34 8.58 -6.53
N GLY A 230 -43.11 8.16 -6.27
CA GLY A 230 -41.95 8.36 -7.12
C GLY A 230 -41.26 9.72 -6.94
N ALA A 231 -41.66 10.53 -5.96
CA ALA A 231 -41.06 11.83 -5.66
C ALA A 231 -39.88 11.69 -4.69
N TRP A 232 -38.92 12.62 -4.76
CA TRP A 232 -37.73 12.62 -3.91
C TRP A 232 -37.97 13.45 -2.66
N GLN A 233 -37.73 12.85 -1.49
CA GLN A 233 -37.89 13.50 -0.19
C GLN A 233 -36.53 13.59 0.52
N PRO A 234 -36.19 14.75 1.13
CA PRO A 234 -34.96 14.86 1.91
C PRO A 234 -35.03 13.97 3.15
N LEU A 235 -34.02 13.13 3.33
CA LEU A 235 -33.87 12.24 4.48
C LEU A 235 -32.86 12.80 5.49
N ALA A 236 -31.72 13.31 5.01
CA ALA A 236 -30.69 13.92 5.83
C ALA A 236 -29.99 15.03 5.05
N THR A 237 -29.64 16.13 5.72
CA THR A 237 -28.86 17.22 5.13
C THR A 237 -27.58 17.41 5.92
N ALA A 238 -26.50 17.76 5.21
CA ALA A 238 -25.17 17.86 5.77
C ALA A 238 -25.04 18.93 6.84
N THR A 239 -24.14 18.67 7.78
CA THR A 239 -23.76 19.58 8.86
C THR A 239 -22.31 20.01 8.69
N PRO A 240 -21.93 21.25 9.03
CA PRO A 240 -20.53 21.69 8.97
C PRO A 240 -19.61 20.75 9.75
N SER A 241 -18.59 20.22 9.07
CA SER A 241 -17.50 19.44 9.67
C SER A 241 -16.17 20.20 9.69
N GLY A 242 -16.10 21.31 8.96
CA GLY A 242 -14.94 22.17 8.86
C GLY A 242 -15.27 23.53 8.23
N PRO A 243 -14.28 24.41 8.03
CA PRO A 243 -14.50 25.72 7.43
C PRO A 243 -14.96 25.62 5.96
N VAL A 244 -14.54 24.58 5.27
CA VAL A 244 -14.83 24.29 3.85
C VAL A 244 -15.34 22.87 3.64
N SER A 245 -15.95 22.27 4.65
CA SER A 245 -16.47 20.91 4.57
C SER A 245 -17.73 20.69 5.39
N VAL A 246 -18.57 19.77 4.93
CA VAL A 246 -19.77 19.29 5.61
C VAL A 246 -19.81 17.76 5.56
N ARG A 247 -20.48 17.14 6.54
CA ARG A 247 -20.64 15.67 6.61
C ARG A 247 -22.11 15.27 6.74
N VAL A 248 -22.45 14.13 6.13
CA VAL A 248 -23.68 13.37 6.39
C VAL A 248 -23.30 11.98 6.87
N GLY A 249 -23.82 11.58 8.03
CA GLY A 249 -23.71 10.22 8.55
C GLY A 249 -22.91 10.10 9.86
N PRO A 250 -22.81 8.87 10.42
CA PRO A 250 -23.31 7.62 9.83
C PRO A 250 -24.84 7.55 9.79
N LEU A 251 -25.41 7.23 8.63
CA LEU A 251 -26.87 7.14 8.39
C LEU A 251 -27.27 5.71 8.05
N GLN A 252 -28.23 5.13 8.78
CA GLN A 252 -28.80 3.81 8.46
C GLN A 252 -29.77 3.95 7.30
N MET A 253 -29.47 3.22 6.24
CA MET A 253 -30.27 3.10 5.03
C MET A 253 -31.23 1.91 5.17
N GLY A 254 -32.50 2.15 4.90
CA GLY A 254 -33.51 1.10 4.69
C GLY A 254 -33.58 0.68 3.22
N ASP A 255 -34.54 -0.18 2.88
CA ASP A 255 -34.85 -0.48 1.48
C ASP A 255 -35.43 0.76 0.78
N GLY A 256 -35.00 1.00 -0.46
CA GLY A 256 -35.46 2.14 -1.27
C GLY A 256 -34.43 2.60 -2.29
N GLU A 257 -34.85 3.51 -3.15
CA GLU A 257 -33.96 4.22 -4.08
C GLU A 257 -33.49 5.52 -3.42
N TYR A 258 -32.19 5.73 -3.37
CA TYR A 258 -31.57 6.89 -2.77
C TYR A 258 -30.73 7.66 -3.79
N ARG A 259 -30.66 8.97 -3.61
CA ARG A 259 -29.69 9.83 -4.32
C ARG A 259 -29.09 10.84 -3.36
N LEU A 260 -27.90 11.31 -3.72
CA LEU A 260 -27.31 12.51 -3.16
C LEU A 260 -27.72 13.69 -4.00
N MET A 261 -27.89 14.82 -3.34
CA MET A 261 -28.12 16.10 -3.97
C MET A 261 -27.06 17.07 -3.48
N VAL A 262 -26.11 17.38 -4.36
CA VAL A 262 -25.01 18.32 -4.10
C VAL A 262 -25.41 19.68 -4.62
N ARG A 263 -25.33 20.73 -3.79
CA ARG A 263 -25.70 22.10 -4.18
C ARG A 263 -24.64 23.09 -3.77
N ARG A 264 -24.39 24.07 -4.64
CA ARG A 264 -23.81 25.34 -4.22
C ARG A 264 -24.95 26.28 -3.85
N GLU A 265 -25.04 26.60 -2.56
CA GLU A 265 -26.08 27.48 -2.02
C GLU A 265 -25.77 28.95 -2.31
N SER A 266 -24.50 29.34 -2.20
CA SER A 266 -24.04 30.70 -2.49
C SER A 266 -22.51 30.74 -2.63
N GLY A 267 -21.99 31.90 -3.05
CA GLY A 267 -20.55 32.14 -3.21
C GLY A 267 -20.08 32.02 -4.66
N PRO A 268 -18.75 32.08 -4.87
CA PRO A 268 -18.15 31.96 -6.20
C PRO A 268 -18.36 30.57 -6.80
N ASP A 269 -18.10 30.45 -8.10
CA ASP A 269 -18.04 29.14 -8.75
C ASP A 269 -16.83 28.38 -8.22
N ASP A 270 -17.08 27.18 -7.70
CA ASP A 270 -16.08 26.35 -7.05
C ASP A 270 -16.38 24.88 -7.35
N GLU A 271 -15.33 24.06 -7.40
CA GLU A 271 -15.47 22.63 -7.56
C GLU A 271 -15.87 22.02 -6.21
N LEU A 272 -16.90 21.20 -6.23
CA LEU A 272 -17.39 20.50 -5.06
C LEU A 272 -16.93 19.05 -5.14
N GLU A 273 -16.44 18.52 -4.03
CA GLU A 273 -15.94 17.16 -3.96
C GLU A 273 -16.70 16.37 -2.89
N VAL A 274 -17.21 15.19 -3.26
CA VAL A 274 -17.89 14.27 -2.35
C VAL A 274 -17.06 13.01 -2.21
N PHE A 275 -16.66 12.70 -0.98
CA PHE A 275 -16.06 11.43 -0.61
C PHE A 275 -17.08 10.56 0.15
N SER A 276 -17.05 9.25 -0.10
CA SER A 276 -17.83 8.29 0.68
C SER A 276 -16.95 7.22 1.33
N GLN A 277 -17.19 6.96 2.61
CA GLN A 277 -16.63 5.78 3.30
C GLN A 277 -17.33 4.48 2.89
N SER A 278 -18.56 4.57 2.36
CA SER A 278 -19.47 3.42 2.24
C SER A 278 -19.86 3.13 0.79
N ALA A 279 -20.31 4.15 0.05
CA ALA A 279 -20.91 4.01 -1.27
C ALA A 279 -19.87 4.17 -2.38
N ARG A 280 -20.04 3.40 -3.46
CA ARG A 280 -19.40 3.70 -4.76
C ARG A 280 -20.38 4.51 -5.60
N PHE A 281 -19.90 5.44 -6.43
CA PHE A 281 -20.77 6.28 -7.26
C PHE A 281 -20.99 5.74 -8.68
N GLY A 282 -20.41 4.57 -9.00
CA GLY A 282 -20.62 3.91 -10.29
C GLY A 282 -20.20 4.81 -11.45
N ALA A 283 -21.09 5.02 -12.42
CA ALA A 283 -20.82 5.87 -13.58
C ALA A 283 -20.64 7.36 -13.23
N ALA A 284 -21.07 7.80 -12.04
CA ALA A 284 -20.83 9.15 -11.56
C ALA A 284 -19.48 9.30 -10.85
N ALA A 285 -18.75 8.22 -10.57
CA ALA A 285 -17.46 8.33 -9.88
C ALA A 285 -16.45 9.13 -10.72
N VAL A 286 -15.77 10.07 -10.08
CA VAL A 286 -14.67 10.85 -10.65
C VAL A 286 -13.41 10.48 -9.89
N ALA A 287 -12.51 9.74 -10.53
CA ALA A 287 -11.35 9.19 -9.85
C ALA A 287 -10.20 10.20 -9.66
N SER A 288 -10.06 11.18 -10.57
CA SER A 288 -9.14 12.31 -10.42
C SER A 288 -9.54 13.14 -9.19
N GLY A 289 -8.57 13.63 -8.42
CA GLY A 289 -8.82 14.39 -7.19
C GLY A 289 -9.02 13.54 -5.94
N SER A 290 -9.14 12.22 -6.07
CA SER A 290 -9.58 11.34 -4.97
C SER A 290 -8.53 11.07 -3.87
N VAL A 291 -7.44 11.84 -3.81
CA VAL A 291 -6.37 11.71 -2.79
C VAL A 291 -6.83 12.34 -1.49
N ALA A 292 -6.97 11.52 -0.46
CA ALA A 292 -7.45 11.98 0.84
C ALA A 292 -6.29 12.39 1.76
N THR A 293 -6.61 13.20 2.77
CA THR A 293 -5.60 13.66 3.75
C THR A 293 -5.24 12.54 4.75
N PRO A 294 -3.97 12.38 5.19
CA PRO A 294 -2.82 13.26 5.01
C PRO A 294 -1.87 12.87 3.87
N ALA A 295 -2.34 12.10 2.88
CA ALA A 295 -1.52 11.81 1.70
C ALA A 295 -1.22 13.07 0.85
N ASP A 296 -2.09 14.07 0.99
CA ASP A 296 -1.94 15.43 0.49
C ASP A 296 -0.87 16.25 1.21
N ALA A 297 -0.25 15.80 2.30
CA ALA A 297 0.88 16.52 2.91
C ALA A 297 2.05 16.69 1.92
N HIS A 298 2.80 17.80 2.03
CA HIS A 298 3.90 18.08 1.11
C HIS A 298 5.07 17.09 1.26
N SER A 299 5.37 16.71 2.50
CA SER A 299 6.47 15.82 2.85
C SER A 299 6.15 14.34 2.62
N ALA A 300 4.87 13.97 2.75
CA ALA A 300 4.42 12.58 2.69
C ALA A 300 4.76 11.92 1.36
N VAL A 301 5.25 10.69 1.41
CA VAL A 301 5.31 9.80 0.26
C VAL A 301 3.97 9.07 0.18
N ALA A 302 3.04 9.58 -0.62
CA ALA A 302 1.76 8.95 -0.89
C ALA A 302 1.93 7.75 -1.81
N VAL A 303 1.26 6.64 -1.47
CA VAL A 303 1.41 5.35 -2.13
C VAL A 303 0.08 4.87 -2.70
N GLY A 304 0.01 4.77 -4.02
CA GLY A 304 -1.08 4.12 -4.73
C GLY A 304 -0.90 2.60 -4.84
N ALA A 305 -1.91 1.91 -5.35
CA ALA A 305 -1.98 0.46 -5.33
C ALA A 305 -2.05 -0.17 -6.72
N VAL A 306 -1.14 -1.12 -6.99
CA VAL A 306 -1.16 -2.00 -8.16
C VAL A 306 -1.23 -3.45 -7.67
N PRO A 307 -2.11 -4.31 -8.20
CA PRO A 307 -2.16 -5.71 -7.78
C PRO A 307 -0.79 -6.39 -7.92
N TRP A 308 -0.47 -7.32 -7.01
CA TRP A 308 0.81 -8.02 -7.09
C TRP A 308 0.97 -8.87 -8.37
N VAL A 309 -0.10 -9.05 -9.15
CA VAL A 309 -0.05 -9.58 -10.52
C VAL A 309 -0.61 -8.55 -11.51
N GLY A 310 0.09 -8.32 -12.62
CA GLY A 310 -0.33 -7.35 -13.64
C GLY A 310 0.14 -5.93 -13.33
N ASP A 311 -0.12 -4.99 -14.22
CA ASP A 311 0.43 -3.63 -14.19
C ASP A 311 -0.65 -2.54 -14.26
N LEU A 312 -1.92 -2.92 -14.09
CA LEU A 312 -3.03 -1.98 -14.02
C LEU A 312 -3.16 -1.41 -12.62
N ILE A 313 -3.49 -0.12 -12.51
CA ILE A 313 -3.87 0.49 -11.24
C ILE A 313 -5.07 -0.25 -10.65
N ALA A 314 -5.09 -0.45 -9.33
CA ALA A 314 -6.26 -1.01 -8.67
C ALA A 314 -7.44 -0.02 -8.80
N PRO A 315 -8.66 -0.45 -9.15
CA PRO A 315 -9.77 0.47 -9.45
C PRO A 315 -10.11 1.44 -8.31
N TYR A 316 -9.91 1.03 -7.06
CA TYR A 316 -10.15 1.86 -5.89
C TYR A 316 -9.00 2.83 -5.57
N SER A 317 -7.80 2.64 -6.12
CA SER A 317 -6.62 3.40 -5.72
C SER A 317 -6.83 4.86 -6.03
N SER A 318 -6.82 5.69 -5.00
CA SER A 318 -6.91 7.13 -5.15
C SER A 318 -5.74 7.71 -5.93
N TRP A 319 -6.02 8.75 -6.70
CA TRP A 319 -5.03 9.46 -7.51
C TRP A 319 -5.44 10.90 -7.77
N GLY A 320 -4.43 11.73 -7.99
CA GLY A 320 -4.53 13.18 -7.94
C GLY A 320 -4.98 13.81 -9.25
N PRO A 321 -4.73 15.12 -9.44
CA PRO A 321 -3.98 15.99 -8.54
C PRO A 321 -4.65 16.20 -7.17
N THR A 322 -3.90 16.70 -6.20
CA THR A 322 -4.46 17.30 -4.97
C THR A 322 -5.08 18.66 -5.28
N ASP A 323 -5.78 19.26 -4.31
CA ASP A 323 -6.50 20.52 -4.52
C ASP A 323 -5.59 21.73 -4.79
N ASP A 324 -4.31 21.67 -4.40
CA ASP A 324 -3.28 22.65 -4.79
C ASP A 324 -2.51 22.27 -6.08
N GLY A 325 -2.96 21.22 -6.78
CA GLY A 325 -2.44 20.82 -8.08
C GLY A 325 -1.23 19.87 -8.05
N ARG A 326 -0.76 19.42 -6.88
CA ARG A 326 0.37 18.47 -6.84
C ARG A 326 -0.05 17.09 -7.34
N ALA A 327 0.81 16.49 -8.16
CA ALA A 327 0.68 15.09 -8.57
C ALA A 327 0.93 14.16 -7.37
N LYS A 328 -0.10 13.40 -7.01
CA LYS A 328 -0.13 12.38 -5.96
C LYS A 328 -0.91 11.18 -6.52
N PRO A 329 -0.56 9.91 -6.22
CA PRO A 329 0.52 9.49 -5.33
C PRO A 329 1.90 9.76 -5.91
N GLU A 330 2.93 9.74 -5.07
CA GLU A 330 4.31 9.79 -5.51
C GLU A 330 4.78 8.50 -6.21
N LEU A 331 4.24 7.35 -5.83
CA LEU A 331 4.56 6.06 -6.42
C LEU A 331 3.45 5.05 -6.15
N VAL A 332 3.51 3.89 -6.81
CA VAL A 332 2.60 2.78 -6.55
C VAL A 332 3.34 1.55 -6.05
N ALA A 333 2.66 0.71 -5.27
CA ALA A 333 3.23 -0.51 -4.72
C ALA A 333 2.20 -1.67 -4.69
N PRO A 334 2.67 -2.91 -4.45
CA PRO A 334 1.82 -4.10 -4.52
C PRO A 334 0.66 -4.13 -3.52
N THR A 335 -0.49 -4.60 -3.97
CA THR A 335 -1.69 -4.90 -3.16
C THR A 335 -2.28 -6.27 -3.53
N TYR A 336 -3.38 -6.69 -2.89
CA TYR A 336 -4.01 -8.02 -3.00
C TYR A 336 -3.10 -9.18 -2.57
N VAL A 337 -2.27 -8.95 -1.56
CA VAL A 337 -1.27 -9.89 -1.08
C VAL A 337 -1.80 -10.76 0.05
N THR A 338 -1.08 -11.82 0.42
CA THR A 338 -1.32 -12.53 1.67
C THR A 338 -0.42 -11.92 2.74
N SER A 339 -1.00 -11.33 3.80
CA SER A 339 -0.23 -10.91 4.99
C SER A 339 -0.10 -12.03 6.02
N ASN A 340 -1.09 -12.92 6.10
CA ASN A 340 -1.14 -14.10 6.97
C ASN A 340 -2.08 -15.14 6.33
N PRO A 341 -1.87 -16.47 6.51
CA PRO A 341 -2.78 -17.51 6.04
C PRO A 341 -4.27 -17.30 6.36
N ALA A 342 -4.61 -16.66 7.50
CA ALA A 342 -5.98 -16.33 7.89
C ALA A 342 -6.59 -15.18 7.08
N PHE A 343 -5.76 -14.34 6.46
CA PHE A 343 -6.16 -13.17 5.69
C PHE A 343 -5.53 -13.20 4.27
N PRO A 344 -5.92 -14.18 3.43
CA PRO A 344 -5.49 -14.16 2.04
C PRO A 344 -6.12 -12.98 1.30
N GLY A 345 -5.32 -12.21 0.56
CA GLY A 345 -5.80 -11.13 -0.29
C GLY A 345 -5.99 -9.77 0.39
N THR A 346 -5.25 -9.49 1.47
CA THR A 346 -5.09 -8.14 2.04
C THR A 346 -4.87 -7.11 0.91
N ALA A 347 -5.85 -6.22 0.76
CA ALA A 347 -5.97 -5.26 -0.33
C ALA A 347 -6.04 -3.83 0.20
N GLY A 348 -5.91 -2.86 -0.70
CA GLY A 348 -5.91 -1.43 -0.40
C GLY A 348 -4.54 -0.78 -0.66
N THR A 349 -4.57 0.55 -0.77
CA THR A 349 -3.36 1.40 -0.70
C THR A 349 -2.64 1.26 0.65
N SER A 350 -3.36 0.85 1.70
CA SER A 350 -2.81 0.42 2.99
C SER A 350 -1.74 -0.66 2.84
N ALA A 351 -2.05 -1.76 2.14
CA ALA A 351 -1.08 -2.83 1.90
C ALA A 351 0.12 -2.32 1.09
N ALA A 352 -0.13 -1.52 0.05
CA ALA A 352 0.92 -0.93 -0.77
C ALA A 352 1.88 -0.03 0.06
N THR A 353 1.32 0.75 1.00
CA THR A 353 2.06 1.61 1.93
C THR A 353 2.97 0.80 2.85
N ALA A 354 2.44 -0.25 3.47
CA ALA A 354 3.20 -1.16 4.33
C ALA A 354 4.39 -1.82 3.60
N HIS A 355 4.21 -2.16 2.32
CA HIS A 355 5.30 -2.66 1.48
C HIS A 355 6.41 -1.62 1.28
N VAL A 356 6.07 -0.39 0.92
CA VAL A 356 7.07 0.69 0.73
C VAL A 356 7.77 1.00 2.04
N ALA A 357 7.03 1.02 3.14
CA ALA A 357 7.55 1.23 4.49
C ALA A 357 8.57 0.18 4.93
N GLY A 358 8.25 -1.11 4.78
CA GLY A 358 9.21 -2.19 5.07
C GLY A 358 10.46 -2.11 4.19
N ALA A 359 10.28 -1.81 2.89
CA ALA A 359 11.39 -1.65 1.96
C ALA A 359 12.25 -0.41 2.24
N ALA A 360 11.66 0.67 2.75
CA ALA A 360 12.38 1.88 3.14
C ALA A 360 13.41 1.57 4.24
N LEU A 361 13.08 0.69 5.20
CA LEU A 361 14.02 0.24 6.23
C LEU A 361 15.21 -0.53 5.65
N LEU A 362 14.96 -1.41 4.67
CA LEU A 362 16.04 -2.15 3.99
C LEU A 362 17.00 -1.20 3.27
N LEU A 363 16.44 -0.22 2.54
CA LEU A 363 17.21 0.78 1.82
C LEU A 363 17.97 1.70 2.77
N ARG A 364 17.34 2.15 3.86
CA ARG A 364 17.94 3.00 4.88
C ARG A 364 19.14 2.30 5.52
N ARG A 365 18.99 1.05 5.94
CA ARG A 365 20.08 0.25 6.53
C ARG A 365 21.24 0.04 5.55
N ARG A 366 20.93 -0.25 4.29
CA ARG A 366 21.96 -0.35 3.24
C ARG A 366 22.74 0.96 3.07
N ARG A 367 22.04 2.09 3.03
CA ARG A 367 22.67 3.42 2.89
C ARG A 367 23.57 3.75 4.07
N LEU A 368 23.09 3.55 5.30
CA LEU A 368 23.90 3.71 6.51
C LEU A 368 25.17 2.86 6.47
N SER A 369 25.08 1.59 6.07
CA SER A 369 26.26 0.70 5.98
C SER A 369 27.32 1.17 4.97
N ALA A 370 26.91 1.99 4.00
CA ALA A 370 27.77 2.59 3.00
C ALA A 370 28.20 4.03 3.33
N GLY A 371 27.86 4.55 4.52
CA GLY A 371 28.16 5.93 4.91
C GLY A 371 27.40 6.98 4.08
N LEU A 372 26.24 6.62 3.52
CA LEU A 372 25.42 7.52 2.70
C LEU A 372 24.34 8.22 3.54
N ASP A 373 23.95 9.40 3.08
CA ASP A 373 22.91 10.22 3.72
C ASP A 373 21.56 9.47 3.83
N VAL A 374 20.91 9.57 4.98
CA VAL A 374 19.59 9.00 5.28
C VAL A 374 18.61 10.03 5.85
N THR A 375 18.85 11.33 5.58
CA THR A 375 17.85 12.39 5.80
C THR A 375 16.54 12.07 5.08
N VAL A 376 15.44 12.67 5.54
CA VAL A 376 14.11 12.50 4.94
C VAL A 376 14.13 12.80 3.44
N SER A 377 14.75 13.91 3.05
CA SER A 377 14.92 14.28 1.64
C SER A 377 15.69 13.21 0.87
N ALA A 378 16.85 12.75 1.36
CA ALA A 378 17.64 11.72 0.68
C ALA A 378 16.91 10.38 0.57
N MET A 379 16.13 9.99 1.59
CA MET A 379 15.35 8.76 1.55
C MET A 379 14.16 8.87 0.60
N ARG A 380 13.41 9.98 0.63
CA ARG A 380 12.33 10.27 -0.33
C ARG A 380 12.86 10.18 -1.76
N ASP A 381 13.94 10.89 -2.04
CA ASP A 381 14.66 10.86 -3.31
C ASP A 381 15.03 9.44 -3.79
N VAL A 382 15.49 8.60 -2.87
CA VAL A 382 15.82 7.20 -3.16
C VAL A 382 14.58 6.40 -3.51
N LEU A 383 13.45 6.63 -2.84
CA LEU A 383 12.20 5.94 -3.15
C LEU A 383 11.69 6.35 -4.55
N LEU A 384 11.65 7.65 -4.84
CA LEU A 384 11.10 8.19 -6.10
C LEU A 384 11.93 7.85 -7.33
N ARG A 385 13.26 7.72 -7.18
CA ARG A 385 14.15 7.30 -8.29
C ARG A 385 14.19 5.79 -8.51
N ARG A 386 13.56 5.01 -7.63
CA ARG A 386 13.58 3.55 -7.66
C ARG A 386 12.23 2.99 -8.06
N THR A 387 11.78 3.35 -9.24
CA THR A 387 10.50 2.92 -9.78
C THR A 387 10.69 2.31 -11.17
N ARG A 388 9.76 1.44 -11.53
CA ARG A 388 9.51 1.06 -12.92
C ARG A 388 8.32 1.86 -13.38
N ASP A 389 8.56 2.75 -14.34
CA ASP A 389 7.54 3.61 -14.94
C ASP A 389 6.34 2.80 -15.44
N LEU A 390 5.13 3.30 -15.18
CA LEU A 390 3.85 2.70 -15.53
C LEU A 390 2.90 3.83 -15.93
N GLY A 391 2.01 3.57 -16.89
CA GLY A 391 1.11 4.60 -17.38
C GLY A 391 1.75 5.45 -18.48
N GLU A 392 1.63 6.77 -18.35
CA GLU A 392 2.29 7.71 -19.25
C GLU A 392 3.79 7.73 -18.96
N THR A 393 4.61 8.20 -19.91
CA THR A 393 6.06 8.26 -19.67
C THR A 393 6.39 9.39 -18.71
N GLY A 394 7.07 9.07 -17.62
CA GLY A 394 7.43 10.02 -16.57
C GLY A 394 6.41 10.04 -15.43
N ALA A 395 6.61 10.97 -14.48
CA ALA A 395 5.71 11.05 -13.34
C ALA A 395 4.32 11.54 -13.76
N ASP A 396 3.28 10.80 -13.38
CA ASP A 396 1.89 11.12 -13.69
C ASP A 396 1.00 11.07 -12.43
N PRO A 397 -0.21 11.68 -12.45
CA PRO A 397 -1.08 11.69 -11.28
C PRO A 397 -1.61 10.32 -10.86
N VAL A 398 -1.62 9.31 -11.73
CA VAL A 398 -2.19 7.97 -11.49
C VAL A 398 -1.16 7.03 -10.84
N PHE A 399 0.02 6.93 -11.44
CA PHE A 399 1.08 6.01 -11.04
C PHE A 399 2.22 6.70 -10.27
N GLY A 400 2.21 8.04 -10.18
CA GLY A 400 3.33 8.80 -9.66
C GLY A 400 4.56 8.55 -10.50
N HIS A 401 5.70 8.31 -9.85
CA HIS A 401 6.94 7.89 -10.49
C HIS A 401 6.91 6.43 -11.01
N GLY A 402 5.83 5.68 -10.77
CA GLY A 402 5.66 4.29 -11.21
C GLY A 402 5.74 3.26 -10.07
N LEU A 403 5.82 1.98 -10.45
CA LEU A 403 5.88 0.87 -9.50
C LEU A 403 7.20 0.84 -8.76
N PHE A 404 7.16 1.03 -7.44
CA PHE A 404 8.35 1.02 -6.59
C PHE A 404 9.12 -0.31 -6.63
N ARG A 405 10.45 -0.21 -6.67
CA ARG A 405 11.42 -1.32 -6.75
C ARG A 405 12.53 -1.13 -5.74
N VAL A 406 12.84 -2.18 -4.98
CA VAL A 406 14.07 -2.25 -4.19
C VAL A 406 15.27 -2.58 -5.09
N ASP A 407 15.07 -3.51 -6.01
CA ASP A 407 16.06 -4.05 -6.96
C ASP A 407 16.18 -3.20 -8.22
N THR A 408 16.88 -2.08 -8.14
CA THR A 408 17.25 -1.30 -9.34
C THR A 408 18.64 -1.62 -9.90
N ALA A 409 19.38 -2.49 -9.20
CA ALA A 409 20.69 -2.92 -9.65
C ALA A 409 20.53 -4.14 -10.56
N PRO A 410 20.98 -4.07 -11.83
CA PRO A 410 20.86 -5.20 -12.73
C PRO A 410 21.75 -6.37 -12.24
N PRO A 411 21.36 -7.63 -12.50
CA PRO A 411 22.04 -8.79 -11.94
C PRO A 411 23.47 -8.90 -12.45
N ILE A 412 24.43 -9.17 -11.56
CA ILE A 412 25.83 -9.35 -11.95
C ILE A 412 26.05 -10.76 -12.48
N VAL A 413 26.54 -10.85 -13.71
CA VAL A 413 26.84 -12.12 -14.39
C VAL A 413 28.32 -12.43 -14.34
N ARG A 414 28.68 -13.57 -13.75
CA ARG A 414 30.02 -14.16 -13.79
C ARG A 414 30.07 -15.28 -14.83
N MET A 415 31.09 -15.24 -15.68
CA MET A 415 31.32 -16.22 -16.73
C MET A 415 32.62 -16.95 -16.46
N ARG A 416 32.63 -18.28 -16.55
CA ARG A 416 33.82 -19.12 -16.41
C ARG A 416 33.90 -20.11 -17.56
N PHE A 417 35.10 -20.30 -18.08
CA PHE A 417 35.41 -21.32 -19.06
C PHE A 417 36.19 -22.44 -18.39
N ASP A 418 35.82 -23.67 -18.70
CA ASP A 418 36.65 -24.83 -18.39
C ASP A 418 37.58 -25.06 -19.59
N ALA A 419 38.90 -25.01 -19.38
CA ALA A 419 39.85 -25.27 -20.46
C ALA A 419 39.93 -26.77 -20.83
N ARG A 420 39.58 -27.67 -19.91
CA ARG A 420 39.63 -29.12 -20.10
C ARG A 420 38.37 -29.68 -20.78
N ARG A 421 37.25 -28.95 -20.70
CA ARG A 421 35.98 -29.29 -21.36
C ARG A 421 35.41 -28.04 -22.02
N ARG A 422 34.96 -28.11 -23.27
CA ARG A 422 34.39 -26.98 -24.04
C ARG A 422 33.01 -26.52 -23.51
N LEU A 423 32.98 -26.07 -22.26
CA LEU A 423 31.82 -25.70 -21.46
C LEU A 423 31.97 -24.25 -20.99
N LEU A 424 30.96 -23.44 -21.31
CA LEU A 424 30.77 -22.14 -20.68
C LEU A 424 29.83 -22.31 -19.49
N ALA A 425 30.32 -21.97 -18.31
CA ALA A 425 29.52 -21.85 -17.10
C ALA A 425 29.19 -20.37 -16.86
N VAL A 426 27.90 -20.06 -16.82
CA VAL A 426 27.41 -18.73 -16.47
C VAL A 426 26.70 -18.83 -15.14
N ARG A 427 27.07 -17.94 -14.21
CA ARG A 427 26.50 -17.88 -12.87
C ARG A 427 26.16 -16.43 -12.53
N ALA A 428 24.96 -16.16 -12.07
CA ALA A 428 24.63 -14.88 -11.43
C ALA A 428 25.17 -14.84 -10.00
N ALA A 429 25.45 -13.66 -9.49
CA ALA A 429 25.99 -13.49 -8.14
C ALA A 429 25.03 -14.02 -7.05
N ASP A 430 23.73 -13.89 -7.29
CA ASP A 430 22.66 -14.29 -6.38
C ASP A 430 21.66 -15.22 -7.11
N ASN A 431 21.18 -16.23 -6.41
CA ASN A 431 20.24 -17.20 -6.94
C ASN A 431 18.77 -16.83 -6.72
N ALA A 432 18.46 -16.00 -5.72
CA ALA A 432 17.08 -15.65 -5.37
C ALA A 432 16.50 -14.57 -6.30
N SER A 433 17.33 -13.60 -6.68
CA SER A 433 16.91 -12.43 -7.44
C SER A 433 16.84 -12.62 -8.96
N LEU A 434 17.10 -13.83 -9.48
CA LEU A 434 17.19 -14.05 -10.93
C LEU A 434 15.92 -14.67 -11.54
N TRP A 435 15.21 -13.90 -12.36
CA TRP A 435 14.07 -14.38 -13.14
C TRP A 435 14.48 -15.33 -14.26
N SER A 436 15.49 -14.95 -15.05
CA SER A 436 16.00 -15.81 -16.11
C SER A 436 17.42 -15.52 -16.55
N LEU A 437 18.13 -16.58 -16.90
CA LEU A 437 19.45 -16.54 -17.50
C LEU A 437 19.36 -17.14 -18.89
N VAL A 438 19.74 -16.37 -19.90
CA VAL A 438 19.72 -16.74 -21.30
C VAL A 438 21.14 -16.69 -21.85
N VAL A 439 21.61 -17.82 -22.38
CA VAL A 439 22.92 -17.91 -23.05
C VAL A 439 22.70 -18.26 -24.51
N ARG A 440 23.17 -17.41 -25.41
CA ARG A 440 23.03 -17.56 -26.86
C ARG A 440 24.39 -17.56 -27.55
N PRO A 441 24.94 -18.73 -27.88
CA PRO A 441 26.08 -18.85 -28.79
C PRO A 441 25.68 -18.47 -30.22
N ALA A 442 26.56 -17.77 -30.96
CA ALA A 442 26.30 -17.41 -32.35
C ALA A 442 25.94 -18.62 -33.23
N GLY A 443 24.82 -18.51 -33.96
CA GLY A 443 24.29 -19.56 -34.84
C GLY A 443 23.67 -20.76 -34.10
N ARG A 444 23.32 -20.63 -32.81
CA ARG A 444 22.66 -21.70 -32.02
C ARG A 444 21.41 -21.18 -31.31
N ARG A 445 20.54 -22.13 -30.93
CA ARG A 445 19.39 -21.85 -30.05
C ARG A 445 19.87 -21.38 -28.69
N ALA A 446 19.13 -20.42 -28.12
CA ALA A 446 19.41 -19.92 -26.79
C ALA A 446 19.07 -20.99 -25.74
N THR A 447 19.94 -21.18 -24.75
CA THR A 447 19.62 -21.93 -23.54
C THR A 447 19.09 -20.95 -22.50
N ARG A 448 17.83 -21.15 -22.07
CA ARG A 448 17.18 -20.34 -21.03
C ARG A 448 16.96 -21.20 -19.79
N THR A 449 17.24 -20.64 -18.64
CA THR A 449 16.94 -21.26 -17.34
C THR A 449 16.43 -20.20 -16.37
N ARG A 450 15.61 -20.61 -15.40
CA ARG A 450 15.26 -19.79 -14.22
C ARG A 450 16.23 -20.00 -13.06
N ARG A 451 17.15 -20.97 -13.18
CA ARG A 451 18.24 -21.14 -12.22
C ARG A 451 19.27 -20.04 -12.43
N ALA A 452 19.91 -19.62 -11.36
CA ALA A 452 21.06 -18.70 -11.37
C ALA A 452 22.29 -19.21 -12.13
N TYR A 453 22.21 -20.43 -12.64
CA TYR A 453 23.32 -21.17 -13.20
C TYR A 453 22.92 -21.90 -14.48
N VAL A 454 23.75 -21.77 -15.51
CA VAL A 454 23.62 -22.55 -16.74
C VAL A 454 24.98 -22.95 -17.28
N ARG A 455 25.08 -24.21 -17.72
CA ARG A 455 26.21 -24.72 -18.51
C ARG A 455 25.78 -24.91 -19.94
N VAL A 456 26.54 -24.36 -20.88
CA VAL A 456 26.31 -24.55 -22.31
C VAL A 456 27.58 -25.08 -22.96
N ARG A 457 27.46 -26.16 -23.74
CA ARG A 457 28.55 -26.67 -24.58
C ARG A 457 28.75 -25.75 -25.78
N ILE A 458 29.99 -25.30 -26.00
CA ILE A 458 30.34 -24.45 -27.14
C ILE A 458 31.13 -25.30 -28.16
N PRO A 459 30.61 -25.52 -29.38
CA PRO A 459 31.36 -26.19 -30.44
C PRO A 459 32.46 -25.28 -30.99
N VAL A 460 33.66 -25.80 -31.25
CA VAL A 460 34.82 -25.01 -31.72
C VAL A 460 35.21 -25.28 -33.18
N ARG A 461 34.28 -25.82 -33.98
CA ARG A 461 34.51 -25.89 -35.44
C ARG A 461 34.40 -24.47 -36.04
N ALA A 462 35.59 -23.88 -36.21
CA ALA A 462 36.02 -22.66 -36.94
C ALA A 462 35.48 -21.27 -36.50
N ARG A 463 36.45 -20.32 -36.43
CA ARG A 463 36.41 -18.88 -36.10
C ARG A 463 35.85 -18.52 -34.71
N SER A 464 36.46 -17.52 -34.08
CA SER A 464 36.04 -16.98 -32.78
C SER A 464 34.54 -16.69 -32.77
N ARG A 465 33.80 -17.21 -31.78
CA ARG A 465 32.35 -17.04 -31.72
C ARG A 465 31.96 -16.08 -30.60
N ARG A 466 31.11 -15.12 -30.96
CA ARG A 466 30.42 -14.28 -29.98
C ARG A 466 29.38 -15.11 -29.23
N VAL A 467 29.43 -15.04 -27.90
CA VAL A 467 28.40 -15.56 -27.02
C VAL A 467 27.76 -14.38 -26.33
N VAL A 468 26.44 -14.28 -26.44
CA VAL A 468 25.65 -13.27 -25.75
C VAL A 468 24.99 -13.93 -24.56
N VAL A 469 25.21 -13.37 -23.38
CA VAL A 469 24.57 -13.76 -22.14
C VAL A 469 23.66 -12.62 -21.70
N ALA A 470 22.39 -12.91 -21.49
CA ALA A 470 21.45 -11.99 -20.87
C ALA A 470 20.98 -12.59 -19.54
N ALA A 471 21.19 -11.87 -18.45
CA ALA A 471 20.54 -12.14 -17.18
C ALA A 471 19.45 -11.11 -16.96
N THR A 472 18.31 -11.58 -16.48
CA THR A 472 17.17 -10.76 -16.14
C THR A 472 16.81 -11.09 -14.70
N ASP A 473 16.81 -10.09 -13.83
CA ASP A 473 16.37 -10.24 -12.45
C ASP A 473 14.83 -10.28 -12.35
N MET A 474 14.32 -10.48 -11.15
CA MET A 474 12.87 -10.46 -10.87
C MET A 474 12.22 -9.11 -11.22
N ALA A 475 12.98 -8.01 -11.24
CA ALA A 475 12.59 -6.69 -11.76
C ALA A 475 12.51 -6.54 -13.27
N ARG A 476 12.95 -7.55 -14.03
CA ARG A 476 13.17 -7.41 -15.48
C ARG A 476 14.35 -6.50 -15.86
N ASN A 477 15.19 -6.03 -14.93
CA ASN A 477 16.44 -5.37 -15.28
C ASN A 477 17.33 -6.39 -16.01
N ARG A 478 17.92 -5.95 -17.11
CA ARG A 478 18.63 -6.86 -18.02
C ARG A 478 20.11 -6.50 -18.13
N THR A 479 20.96 -7.37 -17.62
CA THR A 479 22.39 -7.33 -17.89
C THR A 479 22.69 -8.16 -19.14
N VAL A 480 23.24 -7.53 -20.18
CA VAL A 480 23.75 -8.24 -21.36
C VAL A 480 25.27 -8.17 -21.38
N ARG A 481 25.93 -9.33 -21.39
CA ARG A 481 27.37 -9.46 -21.63
C ARG A 481 27.62 -10.20 -22.92
N THR A 482 28.46 -9.63 -23.77
CA THR A 482 28.97 -10.32 -24.96
C THR A 482 30.43 -10.67 -24.73
N ILE A 483 30.79 -11.91 -24.98
CA ILE A 483 32.19 -12.34 -24.98
C ILE A 483 32.53 -13.01 -26.31
N THR A 484 33.73 -12.75 -26.80
CA THR A 484 34.30 -13.47 -27.92
C THR A 484 35.10 -14.64 -27.37
N VAL A 485 34.67 -15.86 -27.67
CA VAL A 485 35.43 -17.05 -27.30
C VAL A 485 36.44 -17.30 -28.42
N PRO A 486 37.76 -17.30 -28.12
CA PRO A 486 38.78 -17.61 -29.11
C PRO A 486 38.52 -19.01 -29.69
N GLY A 487 38.67 -19.16 -31.00
CA GLY A 487 38.76 -20.49 -31.58
C GLY A 487 40.09 -21.10 -31.16
N GLY A 488 40.06 -22.21 -30.42
CA GLY A 488 41.25 -23.05 -30.25
C GLY A 488 41.43 -23.98 -31.46
N PRO A 489 42.64 -24.49 -31.70
CA PRO A 489 42.83 -25.63 -32.60
C PRO A 489 41.96 -26.83 -32.22
#